data_AF-A0A6J8BZK6-F1
#
_entry.id   AF-A0A6J8BZK6-F1
#
_cell.length_a   1.000
_cell.length_b   1.000
_cell.length_c   1.000
_cell.angle_alpha   90.00
_cell.angle_beta   90.00
_cell.angle_gamma   90.00
#
_symmetry.space_group_name_H-M   'P 1'
#
loop_
_entity.id
_entity.type
_entity.pdbx_description
1 polymer ?
#
loop_
_entity_poly.entity_id
_entity_poly.type
_entity_poly.pdbx_seq_one_letter_code
_entity_poly.pdbx_strand_id
1 'polypeptide(L)'
;MLEFHLPDEYSDLQRPRIFNSHFTPKCLPKQAFEKKCNMIIIERNPKDILTSQYHHWNLFPQFSLSWSDFLKSVYTNDRNVSSNWFFYQNKWSDFLSSSDNPCLVLKYEDIKQNTLASLFKLADFLGYPREETFLKEIQEKCSLDKMRDMEKLRESGTEIVNSDQVSKLYRKGVVGDWKNNFTVAQNEQFEALLKTKLNGVDLMQIKRDWPRSSFVDVLRNKLERSSLCKLRLSAHNLAIEKGRHLGLPTNERVCNVCKSGEVEDENHFLLFSQV
;
A
#
# COMPACT_ATOMS: atom_id res chain seq x y z
N MET A 1 -12.22 -14.82 4.79
CA MET A 1 -12.45 -14.14 3.50
C MET A 1 -13.51 -14.91 2.73
N LEU A 2 -14.47 -14.25 2.07
CA LEU A 2 -15.60 -14.94 1.43
C LEU A 2 -15.20 -16.02 0.41
N GLU A 3 -14.01 -15.90 -0.17
CA GLU A 3 -13.41 -16.79 -1.15
C GLU A 3 -13.04 -18.16 -0.59
N PHE A 4 -12.84 -18.27 0.73
CA PHE A 4 -12.20 -19.44 1.35
C PHE A 4 -13.11 -20.23 2.30
N HIS A 5 -14.38 -19.85 2.43
CA HIS A 5 -15.31 -20.54 3.32
C HIS A 5 -16.66 -20.78 2.65
N LEU A 6 -17.32 -21.84 3.08
CA LEU A 6 -18.66 -22.17 2.63
C LEU A 6 -19.72 -21.28 3.29
N PRO A 7 -20.85 -21.01 2.62
CA PRO A 7 -21.93 -20.18 3.19
C PRO A 7 -22.42 -20.64 4.57
N ASP A 8 -22.47 -21.96 4.80
CA ASP A 8 -22.98 -22.54 6.05
C ASP A 8 -22.09 -22.21 7.26
N GLU A 9 -20.80 -21.99 7.05
CA GLU A 9 -19.84 -21.57 8.10
C GLU A 9 -20.18 -20.17 8.68
N TYR A 10 -21.04 -19.40 8.02
CA TYR A 10 -21.42 -18.05 8.41
C TYR A 10 -22.78 -17.95 9.13
N SER A 11 -23.52 -19.05 9.20
CA SER A 11 -24.85 -19.09 9.82
C SER A 11 -24.79 -18.83 11.32
N ASP A 12 -23.74 -19.33 11.97
CA ASP A 12 -23.58 -19.28 13.43
C ASP A 12 -22.77 -18.07 13.93
N LEU A 13 -22.28 -17.22 13.02
CA LEU A 13 -21.50 -16.03 13.40
C LEU A 13 -22.36 -15.00 14.12
N GLN A 14 -21.90 -14.55 15.30
CA GLN A 14 -22.52 -13.47 16.04
C GLN A 14 -22.51 -12.15 15.25
N ARG A 15 -23.54 -11.33 15.49
CA ARG A 15 -23.67 -10.01 14.87
C ARG A 15 -23.00 -8.92 15.73
N PRO A 16 -22.46 -7.84 15.13
CA PRO A 16 -22.35 -7.59 13.68
C PRO A 16 -21.28 -8.46 13.01
N ARG A 17 -21.57 -8.89 11.76
CA ARG A 17 -20.65 -9.73 10.97
C ARG A 17 -19.82 -8.86 10.03
N ILE A 18 -18.51 -9.07 10.05
CA ILE A 18 -17.56 -8.36 9.19
C ILE A 18 -16.98 -9.37 8.21
N PHE A 19 -17.10 -9.07 6.92
CA PHE A 19 -16.57 -9.92 5.85
C PHE A 19 -15.57 -9.13 5.02
N ASN A 20 -14.51 -9.80 4.56
CA ASN A 20 -13.59 -9.29 3.56
C ASN A 20 -13.66 -10.16 2.30
N SER A 21 -13.45 -9.55 1.14
CA SER A 21 -13.46 -10.22 -0.16
C SER A 21 -12.72 -9.40 -1.22
N HIS A 22 -12.17 -10.10 -2.21
CA HIS A 22 -11.61 -9.58 -3.45
C HIS A 22 -12.53 -9.82 -4.66
N PHE A 23 -13.77 -10.23 -4.45
CA PHE A 23 -14.75 -10.41 -5.50
C PHE A 23 -15.17 -9.10 -6.17
N THR A 24 -15.56 -9.20 -7.44
CA THR A 24 -16.34 -8.14 -8.09
C THR A 24 -17.76 -8.12 -7.55
N PRO A 25 -18.50 -7.00 -7.65
CA PRO A 25 -19.86 -6.90 -7.11
C PRO A 25 -20.78 -8.04 -7.54
N LYS A 26 -20.69 -8.49 -8.80
CA LYS A 26 -21.52 -9.60 -9.33
C LYS A 26 -21.34 -10.93 -8.58
N CYS A 27 -20.18 -11.14 -7.95
CA CYS A 27 -19.86 -12.38 -7.23
C CYS A 27 -20.13 -12.28 -5.72
N LEU A 28 -20.58 -11.12 -5.22
CA LEU A 28 -20.96 -10.98 -3.82
C LEU A 28 -22.35 -11.61 -3.56
N PRO A 29 -22.62 -12.06 -2.32
CA PRO A 29 -23.93 -12.58 -1.94
C PRO A 29 -25.04 -11.55 -2.22
N LYS A 30 -26.18 -12.00 -2.77
CA LYS A 30 -27.32 -11.13 -3.08
C LYS A 30 -27.79 -10.30 -1.88
N GLN A 31 -27.70 -10.90 -0.69
CA GLN A 31 -28.08 -10.28 0.57
C GLN A 31 -27.25 -9.03 0.89
N ALA A 32 -26.02 -8.89 0.37
CA ALA A 32 -25.23 -7.68 0.52
C ALA A 32 -25.90 -6.46 -0.14
N PHE A 33 -26.62 -6.69 -1.24
CA PHE A 33 -27.36 -5.67 -1.98
C PHE A 33 -28.77 -5.48 -1.43
N GLU A 34 -29.51 -6.58 -1.20
CA GLU A 34 -30.89 -6.55 -0.69
C GLU A 34 -30.97 -5.88 0.69
N LYS A 35 -29.98 -6.12 1.56
CA LYS A 35 -29.94 -5.56 2.92
C LYS A 35 -29.16 -4.26 3.03
N LYS A 36 -28.72 -3.69 1.90
CA LYS A 36 -27.90 -2.46 1.86
C LYS A 36 -26.73 -2.51 2.85
N CYS A 37 -25.97 -3.61 2.85
CA CYS A 37 -24.82 -3.75 3.72
C CYS A 37 -23.80 -2.62 3.43
N ASN A 38 -23.21 -2.09 4.50
CA ASN A 38 -22.10 -1.13 4.40
C ASN A 38 -20.92 -1.77 3.68
N MET A 39 -20.44 -1.13 2.62
CA MET A 39 -19.30 -1.56 1.83
C MET A 39 -18.13 -0.60 2.01
N ILE A 40 -16.96 -1.12 2.34
CA ILE A 40 -15.73 -0.33 2.42
C ILE A 40 -14.81 -0.78 1.30
N ILE A 41 -14.49 0.13 0.38
CA ILE A 41 -13.65 -0.13 -0.78
C ILE A 41 -12.32 0.57 -0.55
N ILE A 42 -11.22 -0.19 -0.64
CA ILE A 42 -9.88 0.37 -0.58
C ILE A 42 -9.32 0.50 -1.99
N GLU A 43 -9.03 1.73 -2.39
CA GLU A 43 -8.30 2.04 -3.62
C GLU A 43 -6.81 2.23 -3.32
N ARG A 44 -5.97 1.90 -4.30
CA ARG A 44 -4.52 2.08 -4.21
C ARG A 44 -3.96 2.33 -5.60
N ASN A 45 -2.83 3.02 -5.67
CA ASN A 45 -2.09 3.19 -6.90
C ASN A 45 -1.85 1.82 -7.58
N PRO A 46 -2.31 1.63 -8.83
CA PRO A 46 -2.21 0.34 -9.51
C PRO A 46 -0.79 -0.18 -9.64
N LYS A 47 0.20 0.71 -9.76
CA LYS A 47 1.60 0.30 -9.89
C LYS A 47 2.10 -0.31 -8.58
N ASP A 48 1.72 0.29 -7.44
CA ASP A 48 2.02 -0.29 -6.13
C ASP A 48 1.24 -1.58 -5.86
N ILE A 49 0.01 -1.69 -6.39
CA ILE A 49 -0.75 -2.96 -6.37
C ILE A 49 0.02 -4.04 -7.11
N LEU A 50 0.42 -3.79 -8.36
CA LEU A 50 1.14 -4.76 -9.19
C LEU A 50 2.47 -5.17 -8.55
N THR A 51 3.24 -4.21 -8.03
CA THR A 51 4.46 -4.53 -7.28
C THR A 51 4.16 -5.37 -6.03
N SER A 52 3.12 -5.05 -5.27
CA SER A 52 2.72 -5.83 -4.09
C SER A 52 2.29 -7.25 -4.46
N GLN A 53 1.51 -7.39 -5.53
CA GLN A 53 0.99 -8.67 -6.02
C GLN A 53 2.11 -9.57 -6.55
N TYR A 54 3.04 -9.02 -7.31
CA TYR A 54 4.23 -9.74 -7.76
C TYR A 54 5.00 -10.36 -6.60
N HIS A 55 5.29 -9.56 -5.56
CA HIS A 55 6.00 -10.08 -4.40
C HIS A 55 5.18 -11.11 -3.64
N HIS A 56 3.86 -10.90 -3.51
CA HIS A 56 2.96 -11.85 -2.85
C HIS A 56 2.91 -13.20 -3.57
N TRP A 57 2.84 -13.23 -4.90
CA TRP A 57 2.81 -14.47 -5.66
C TRP A 57 4.14 -15.21 -5.67
N ASN A 58 5.26 -14.48 -5.65
CA ASN A 58 6.57 -15.08 -5.49
C ASN A 58 6.82 -15.65 -4.08
N LEU A 59 5.89 -15.51 -3.14
CA LEU A 59 5.90 -16.28 -1.89
C LEU A 59 5.52 -17.74 -2.13
N PHE A 60 4.77 -18.01 -3.18
CA PHE A 60 4.25 -19.32 -3.54
C PHE A 60 5.01 -19.85 -4.75
N PRO A 61 5.91 -20.85 -4.58
CA PRO A 61 6.80 -21.31 -5.65
C PRO A 61 6.08 -21.70 -6.95
N GLN A 62 4.85 -22.22 -6.85
CA GLN A 62 4.01 -22.60 -8.00
C GLN A 62 3.53 -21.42 -8.86
N PHE A 63 3.60 -20.18 -8.34
CA PHE A 63 3.22 -18.95 -9.04
C PHE A 63 4.42 -18.02 -9.27
N SER A 64 5.63 -18.50 -9.01
CA SER A 64 6.86 -17.70 -9.11
C SER A 64 7.14 -17.32 -10.57
N LEU A 65 7.36 -16.03 -10.80
CA LEU A 65 7.60 -15.46 -12.12
C LEU A 65 8.64 -14.36 -12.03
N SER A 66 9.37 -14.14 -13.14
CA SER A 66 10.17 -12.94 -13.28
C SER A 66 9.27 -11.70 -13.32
N TRP A 67 9.78 -10.54 -12.89
CA TRP A 67 9.03 -9.28 -12.94
C TRP A 67 8.55 -8.95 -14.36
N SER A 68 9.37 -9.21 -15.37
CA SER A 68 9.03 -8.99 -16.78
C SER A 68 7.90 -9.90 -17.25
N ASP A 69 7.91 -11.18 -16.87
CA ASP A 69 6.86 -12.13 -17.25
C ASP A 69 5.55 -11.83 -16.53
N PHE A 70 5.63 -11.46 -15.24
CA PHE A 70 4.48 -10.98 -14.48
C PHE A 70 3.86 -9.74 -15.15
N LEU A 71 4.63 -8.70 -15.46
CA LEU A 71 4.10 -7.52 -16.13
C LEU A 71 3.55 -7.83 -17.53
N LYS A 72 4.23 -8.69 -18.29
CA LYS A 72 3.74 -9.15 -19.60
C LYS A 72 2.37 -9.80 -19.47
N SER A 73 2.16 -10.66 -18.47
CA SER A 73 0.86 -11.29 -18.21
C SER A 73 -0.24 -10.27 -17.91
N VAL A 74 0.08 -9.20 -17.19
CA VAL A 74 -0.84 -8.08 -16.91
C VAL A 74 -1.18 -7.34 -18.22
N TYR A 75 -0.18 -7.07 -19.07
CA TYR A 75 -0.38 -6.37 -20.34
C TYR A 75 -1.19 -7.18 -21.36
N THR A 76 -0.97 -8.49 -21.41
CA THR A 76 -1.69 -9.41 -22.29
C THR A 76 -3.03 -9.85 -21.72
N ASN A 77 -3.35 -9.43 -20.49
CA ASN A 77 -4.56 -9.82 -19.77
C ASN A 77 -4.70 -11.35 -19.65
N ASP A 78 -3.58 -12.02 -19.41
CA ASP A 78 -3.57 -13.46 -19.17
C ASP A 78 -4.22 -13.74 -17.81
N ARG A 79 -5.42 -14.31 -17.85
CA ARG A 79 -6.24 -14.62 -16.66
C ARG A 79 -5.72 -15.82 -15.87
N ASN A 80 -4.87 -16.65 -16.47
CA ASN A 80 -4.25 -17.78 -15.80
C ASN A 80 -3.08 -17.35 -14.92
N VAL A 81 -2.49 -16.19 -15.27
CA VAL A 81 -1.29 -15.70 -14.62
C VAL A 81 -1.57 -14.45 -13.81
N SER A 82 -2.26 -13.42 -14.32
CA SER A 82 -2.52 -12.14 -13.63
C SER A 82 -3.98 -11.99 -13.18
N SER A 83 -4.22 -11.40 -12.01
CA SER A 83 -5.57 -10.93 -11.70
C SER A 83 -5.89 -9.78 -12.65
N ASN A 84 -7.05 -9.84 -13.32
CA ASN A 84 -7.47 -8.79 -14.24
C ASN A 84 -7.91 -7.56 -13.44
N TRP A 85 -6.93 -6.82 -12.93
CA TRP A 85 -7.14 -5.64 -12.09
C TRP A 85 -7.98 -4.58 -12.80
N PHE A 86 -7.80 -4.38 -14.11
CA PHE A 86 -8.62 -3.45 -14.90
C PHE A 86 -10.10 -3.85 -14.89
N PHE A 87 -10.40 -5.14 -15.08
CA PHE A 87 -11.76 -5.65 -14.99
C PHE A 87 -12.34 -5.45 -13.59
N TYR A 88 -11.57 -5.77 -12.55
CA TYR A 88 -11.98 -5.54 -11.17
C TYR A 88 -12.32 -4.06 -10.90
N GLN A 89 -11.41 -3.16 -11.28
CA GLN A 89 -11.57 -1.72 -11.07
C GLN A 89 -12.77 -1.17 -11.84
N ASN A 90 -12.94 -1.54 -13.11
CA ASN A 90 -14.09 -1.12 -13.91
C ASN A 90 -15.41 -1.62 -13.28
N LYS A 91 -15.47 -2.87 -12.81
CA LYS A 91 -16.71 -3.40 -12.19
C LYS A 91 -17.08 -2.72 -10.89
N TRP A 92 -16.10 -2.38 -10.06
CA TRP A 92 -16.36 -1.61 -8.86
C TRP A 92 -16.69 -0.15 -9.16
N SER A 93 -16.05 0.47 -10.15
CA SER A 93 -16.39 1.83 -10.57
C SER A 93 -17.80 1.94 -11.15
N ASP A 94 -18.20 0.98 -12.00
CA ASP A 94 -19.56 0.90 -12.55
C ASP A 94 -20.56 0.80 -11.39
N PHE A 95 -20.30 -0.09 -10.43
CA PHE A 95 -21.15 -0.27 -9.26
C PHE A 95 -21.24 0.99 -8.39
N LEU A 96 -20.13 1.64 -8.08
CA LEU A 96 -20.11 2.88 -7.29
C LEU A 96 -20.88 4.02 -7.97
N SER A 97 -20.94 4.01 -9.31
CA SER A 97 -21.66 5.04 -10.08
C SER A 97 -23.16 4.77 -10.20
N SER A 98 -23.60 3.51 -10.07
CA SER A 98 -24.99 3.10 -10.29
C SER A 98 -25.72 2.60 -9.05
N SER A 99 -25.00 2.30 -7.97
CA SER A 99 -25.54 1.66 -6.77
C SER A 99 -25.95 2.67 -5.72
N ASP A 100 -27.05 2.37 -5.02
CA ASP A 100 -27.56 3.05 -3.84
C ASP A 100 -27.09 2.38 -2.53
N ASN A 101 -26.24 1.34 -2.61
CA ASN A 101 -25.62 0.75 -1.43
C ASN A 101 -24.74 1.78 -0.70
N PRO A 102 -24.74 1.81 0.65
CA PRO A 102 -23.82 2.65 1.41
C PRO A 102 -22.39 2.18 1.18
N CYS A 103 -21.59 3.02 0.52
CA CYS A 103 -20.21 2.73 0.15
C CYS A 103 -19.27 3.82 0.70
N LEU A 104 -18.18 3.41 1.33
CA LEU A 104 -17.07 4.29 1.70
C LEU A 104 -15.83 3.88 0.89
N VAL A 105 -15.34 4.80 0.07
CA VAL A 105 -14.08 4.63 -0.66
C VAL A 105 -12.95 5.29 0.13
N LEU A 106 -11.93 4.51 0.50
CA LEU A 106 -10.71 5.01 1.12
C LEU A 106 -9.51 4.74 0.22
N LYS A 107 -8.59 5.71 0.15
CA LYS A 107 -7.34 5.57 -0.61
C LYS A 107 -6.22 5.14 0.33
N TYR A 108 -5.50 4.09 -0.04
CA TYR A 108 -4.35 3.59 0.70
C TYR A 108 -3.32 4.70 0.96
N GLU A 109 -3.12 5.59 -0.02
CA GLU A 109 -2.20 6.72 0.07
C GLU A 109 -2.63 7.72 1.15
N ASP A 110 -3.94 8.00 1.26
CA ASP A 110 -4.47 8.90 2.29
C ASP A 110 -4.42 8.25 3.68
N ILE A 111 -4.67 6.93 3.76
CA ILE A 111 -4.47 6.16 5.00
C ILE A 111 -3.01 6.25 5.45
N LYS A 112 -2.05 6.10 4.52
CA LYS A 112 -0.63 6.21 4.85
C LYS A 112 -0.19 7.63 5.19
N GLN A 113 -0.78 8.65 4.57
CA GLN A 113 -0.45 10.04 4.84
C GLN A 113 -1.03 10.52 6.17
N ASN A 114 -2.27 10.15 6.49
CA ASN A 114 -2.94 10.50 7.72
C ASN A 114 -3.96 9.42 8.12
N THR A 115 -3.48 8.41 8.85
CA THR A 115 -4.29 7.29 9.33
C THR A 115 -5.47 7.78 10.17
N LEU A 116 -5.23 8.74 11.07
CA LEU A 116 -6.24 9.25 11.99
C LEU A 116 -7.42 9.90 11.24
N ALA A 117 -7.15 10.74 10.25
CA ALA A 117 -8.20 11.34 9.41
C ALA A 117 -9.02 10.29 8.64
N SER A 118 -8.37 9.20 8.19
CA SER A 118 -9.07 8.10 7.52
C SER A 118 -9.91 7.28 8.50
N LEU A 119 -9.43 7.08 9.73
CA LEU A 119 -10.19 6.44 10.81
C LEU A 119 -11.41 7.26 11.22
N PHE A 120 -11.30 8.60 11.25
CA PHE A 120 -12.47 9.46 11.49
C PHE A 120 -13.56 9.25 10.43
N LYS A 121 -13.21 9.20 9.15
CA LYS A 121 -14.16 8.93 8.06
C LYS A 121 -14.80 7.55 8.20
N LEU A 122 -14.01 6.54 8.56
CA LEU A 122 -14.48 5.18 8.76
C LEU A 122 -15.43 5.07 9.96
N ALA A 123 -15.09 5.68 11.09
CA ALA A 123 -15.93 5.68 12.29
C ALA A 123 -17.26 6.38 12.03
N ASP A 124 -17.23 7.53 11.34
CA ASP A 124 -18.42 8.27 10.94
C ASP A 124 -19.35 7.43 10.06
N PHE A 125 -18.79 6.80 9.02
CA PHE A 125 -19.55 5.95 8.10
C PHE A 125 -20.17 4.73 8.78
N LEU A 126 -19.47 4.14 9.75
CA LEU A 126 -19.96 2.96 10.48
C LEU A 126 -20.85 3.31 11.68
N GLY A 127 -20.98 4.59 12.04
CA GLY A 127 -21.75 5.04 13.21
C GLY A 127 -21.07 4.73 14.55
N TYR A 128 -19.74 4.66 14.59
CA TYR A 128 -18.96 4.45 15.82
C TYR A 128 -18.47 5.77 16.44
N PRO A 129 -18.10 5.77 17.74
CA PRO A 129 -17.54 6.94 18.40
C PRO A 129 -16.30 7.48 17.67
N ARG A 130 -16.22 8.80 17.59
CA ARG A 130 -15.11 9.54 16.97
C ARG A 130 -14.15 10.11 18.02
N GLU A 131 -14.05 9.46 19.18
CA GLU A 131 -13.16 9.88 20.24
C GLU A 131 -11.70 9.70 19.80
N GLU A 132 -10.94 10.80 19.77
CA GLU A 132 -9.59 10.79 19.20
C GLU A 132 -8.65 9.83 19.94
N THR A 133 -8.80 9.70 21.26
CA THR A 133 -8.05 8.75 22.10
C THR A 133 -8.28 7.31 21.64
N PHE A 134 -9.55 6.92 21.47
CA PHE A 134 -9.92 5.61 20.96
C PHE A 134 -9.40 5.35 19.54
N LEU A 135 -9.50 6.34 18.64
CA LEU A 135 -8.98 6.19 17.28
C LEU A 135 -7.44 6.09 17.24
N LYS A 136 -6.74 6.79 18.13
CA LYS A 136 -5.28 6.66 18.29
C LYS A 136 -4.88 5.28 18.79
N GLU A 137 -5.63 4.71 19.73
CA GLU A 137 -5.41 3.32 20.17
C GLU A 137 -5.58 2.32 19.02
N ILE A 138 -6.62 2.50 18.18
CA ILE A 138 -6.81 1.69 16.97
C ILE A 138 -5.64 1.85 16.02
N GLN A 139 -5.22 3.09 15.73
CA GLN A 139 -4.08 3.37 14.85
C GLN A 139 -2.81 2.66 15.33
N GLU A 140 -2.54 2.68 16.64
CA GLU A 140 -1.38 2.04 17.23
C GLU A 140 -1.46 0.51 17.09
N LYS A 141 -2.61 -0.08 17.45
CA LYS A 141 -2.88 -1.54 17.36
C LYS A 141 -2.80 -2.06 15.92
N CYS A 142 -3.25 -1.26 14.95
CA CYS A 142 -3.23 -1.59 13.52
C CYS A 142 -1.97 -1.07 12.79
N SER A 143 -0.92 -0.69 13.52
CA SER A 143 0.35 -0.32 12.91
C SER A 143 0.98 -1.53 12.21
N LEU A 144 1.75 -1.26 11.14
CA LEU A 144 2.34 -2.33 10.31
C LEU A 144 3.21 -3.29 11.13
N ASP A 145 3.98 -2.76 12.08
CA ASP A 145 4.87 -3.56 12.91
C ASP A 145 4.08 -4.44 13.89
N LYS A 146 3.05 -3.90 14.54
CA LYS A 146 2.15 -4.73 15.37
C LYS A 146 1.41 -5.78 14.54
N MET A 147 0.98 -5.46 13.32
CA MET A 147 0.36 -6.44 12.42
C MET A 147 1.33 -7.55 12.03
N ARG A 148 2.60 -7.22 11.73
CA ARG A 148 3.66 -8.21 11.48
C ARG A 148 3.88 -9.12 12.67
N ASP A 149 3.93 -8.55 13.88
CA ASP A 149 4.18 -9.32 15.09
C ASP A 149 2.99 -10.21 15.45
N MET A 150 1.76 -9.72 15.30
CA MET A 150 0.54 -10.52 15.49
C MET A 150 0.45 -11.69 14.51
N GLU A 151 0.90 -11.50 13.28
CA GLU A 151 0.87 -12.55 12.27
C GLU A 151 1.84 -13.69 12.62
N LYS A 152 3.06 -13.36 13.06
CA LYS A 152 4.02 -14.36 13.59
C LYS A 152 3.43 -15.20 14.74
N LEU A 153 2.54 -14.62 15.55
CA LEU A 153 1.91 -15.32 16.67
C LEU A 153 0.78 -16.26 16.24
N ARG A 154 0.03 -15.92 15.18
CA ARG A 154 -1.01 -16.79 14.59
C ARG A 154 -0.46 -18.08 14.00
N GLU A 155 0.82 -18.08 13.61
CA GLU A 155 1.54 -19.24 13.09
C GLU A 155 1.64 -20.40 14.09
N SER A 156 1.48 -20.16 15.39
CA SER A 156 1.52 -21.24 16.40
C SER A 156 0.36 -22.24 16.34
N GLY A 157 -0.63 -22.07 15.44
CA GLY A 157 -1.86 -22.88 15.41
C GLY A 157 -2.36 -23.40 14.06
N THR A 158 -1.73 -23.10 12.91
CA THR A 158 -2.24 -23.55 11.59
C THR A 158 -1.13 -23.93 10.61
N GLU A 159 -1.07 -25.21 10.23
CA GLU A 159 0.01 -25.87 9.46
C GLU A 159 0.08 -25.56 7.95
N ILE A 160 -0.68 -24.58 7.43
CA ILE A 160 -0.93 -24.49 5.97
C ILE A 160 0.02 -23.52 5.24
N VAL A 161 0.74 -22.65 5.94
CA VAL A 161 1.70 -21.71 5.31
C VAL A 161 2.98 -21.65 6.15
N ASN A 162 4.13 -21.89 5.53
CA ASN A 162 5.44 -21.87 6.19
C ASN A 162 5.72 -20.47 6.76
N SER A 163 6.25 -20.38 7.99
CA SER A 163 6.42 -19.12 8.77
C SER A 163 7.17 -18.02 8.00
N ASP A 164 8.15 -18.40 7.19
CA ASP A 164 8.92 -17.48 6.34
C ASP A 164 8.11 -16.83 5.21
N GLN A 165 6.98 -17.39 4.80
CA GLN A 165 6.13 -16.83 3.73
C GLN A 165 5.09 -15.85 4.30
N VAL A 166 4.62 -16.08 5.52
CA VAL A 166 3.59 -15.25 6.17
C VAL A 166 4.15 -13.93 6.69
N SER A 167 5.36 -13.93 7.29
CA SER A 167 6.04 -12.67 7.66
C SER A 167 6.29 -11.74 6.47
N LYS A 168 6.36 -12.30 5.25
CA LYS A 168 6.53 -11.57 3.99
C LYS A 168 5.22 -11.02 3.41
N LEU A 169 4.05 -11.38 3.96
CA LEU A 169 2.76 -10.79 3.59
C LEU A 169 2.75 -9.27 3.88
N TYR A 170 3.29 -8.89 5.04
CA TYR A 170 3.46 -7.49 5.46
C TYR A 170 4.81 -6.95 4.99
N ARG A 171 4.95 -6.78 3.68
CA ARG A 171 6.24 -6.50 3.01
C ARG A 171 6.91 -5.18 3.37
N LYS A 172 6.42 -4.04 2.86
CA LYS A 172 6.99 -2.70 3.12
C LYS A 172 5.97 -1.71 3.69
N GLY A 173 4.71 -1.81 3.27
CA GLY A 173 3.65 -0.89 3.70
C GLY A 173 3.91 0.59 3.37
N VAL A 174 4.57 0.85 2.24
CA VAL A 174 4.91 2.18 1.74
C VAL A 174 4.19 2.48 0.41
N VAL A 175 4.08 3.77 0.10
CA VAL A 175 3.56 4.28 -1.17
C VAL A 175 4.74 4.58 -2.11
N GLY A 176 4.61 4.24 -3.39
CA GLY A 176 5.60 4.57 -4.42
C GLY A 176 6.73 3.56 -4.58
N ASP A 177 6.63 2.37 -3.97
CA ASP A 177 7.66 1.33 -4.11
C ASP A 177 7.74 0.77 -5.53
N TRP A 178 6.68 0.94 -6.33
CA TRP A 178 6.68 0.59 -7.74
C TRP A 178 7.87 1.16 -8.52
N LYS A 179 8.41 2.32 -8.11
CA LYS A 179 9.58 2.94 -8.76
C LYS A 179 10.85 2.09 -8.67
N ASN A 180 10.92 1.17 -7.71
CA ASN A 180 12.04 0.24 -7.55
C ASN A 180 11.91 -1.01 -8.43
N ASN A 181 10.74 -1.23 -9.03
CA ASN A 181 10.43 -2.41 -9.83
C ASN A 181 10.25 -2.07 -11.31
N PHE A 182 9.52 -0.99 -11.63
CA PHE A 182 9.26 -0.58 -13.00
C PHE A 182 10.48 0.09 -13.64
N THR A 183 10.82 -0.32 -14.86
CA THR A 183 11.64 0.51 -15.75
C THR A 183 10.80 1.68 -16.31
N VAL A 184 11.47 2.71 -16.84
CA VAL A 184 10.79 3.85 -17.48
C VAL A 184 9.87 3.37 -18.61
N ALA A 185 10.36 2.48 -19.48
CA ALA A 185 9.59 1.92 -20.58
C ALA A 185 8.36 1.11 -20.11
N GLN A 186 8.52 0.27 -19.07
CA GLN A 186 7.40 -0.48 -18.49
C GLN A 186 6.34 0.46 -17.89
N ASN A 187 6.79 1.53 -17.23
CA ASN A 187 5.91 2.53 -16.66
C ASN A 187 5.13 3.28 -17.75
N GLU A 188 5.79 3.71 -18.82
CA GLU A 188 5.14 4.39 -19.96
C GLU A 188 4.12 3.48 -20.66
N GLN A 189 4.48 2.21 -20.90
CA GLN A 189 3.57 1.22 -21.45
C GLN A 189 2.35 1.01 -20.54
N PHE A 190 2.56 0.91 -19.23
CA PHE A 190 1.47 0.74 -18.28
C PHE A 190 0.56 1.98 -18.20
N GLU A 191 1.11 3.19 -18.24
CA GLU A 191 0.34 4.43 -18.32
C GLU A 191 -0.53 4.50 -19.58
N ALA A 192 -0.02 4.05 -20.73
CA ALA A 192 -0.80 3.95 -21.95
C ALA A 192 -1.95 2.93 -21.81
N LEU A 193 -1.72 1.81 -21.13
CA LEU A 193 -2.76 0.82 -20.82
C LEU A 193 -3.82 1.37 -19.86
N LEU A 194 -3.43 2.09 -18.81
CA LEU A 194 -4.37 2.75 -17.89
C LEU A 194 -5.34 3.65 -18.64
N LYS A 195 -4.85 4.49 -19.55
CA LYS A 195 -5.69 5.40 -20.35
C LYS A 195 -6.67 4.68 -21.27
N THR A 196 -6.33 3.48 -21.75
CA THR A 196 -7.15 2.76 -22.74
C THR A 196 -8.10 1.74 -22.13
N LYS A 197 -7.74 1.15 -20.97
CA LYS A 197 -8.48 0.04 -20.35
C LYS A 197 -9.46 0.48 -19.26
N LEU A 198 -9.33 1.70 -18.75
CA LEU A 198 -10.25 2.25 -17.77
C LEU A 198 -11.32 3.04 -18.49
N ASN A 199 -12.59 2.72 -18.23
CA ASN A 199 -13.76 3.27 -18.93
C ASN A 199 -14.05 4.72 -18.51
N GLY A 200 -13.10 5.64 -18.67
CA GLY A 200 -13.23 7.00 -18.14
C GLY A 200 -13.27 7.07 -16.61
N VAL A 201 -12.99 5.95 -15.92
CA VAL A 201 -12.77 5.94 -14.46
C VAL A 201 -11.58 6.85 -14.20
N ASP A 202 -11.86 7.99 -13.59
CA ASP A 202 -10.85 8.98 -13.29
C ASP A 202 -9.97 8.51 -12.13
N LEU A 203 -9.12 7.52 -12.38
CA LEU A 203 -8.00 7.21 -11.50
C LEU A 203 -7.04 8.40 -11.39
N MET A 204 -7.24 9.49 -12.13
CA MET A 204 -6.50 10.74 -11.95
C MET A 204 -6.95 11.52 -10.71
N GLN A 205 -7.94 11.05 -9.95
CA GLN A 205 -8.10 11.46 -8.55
C GLN A 205 -7.13 10.75 -7.59
N ILE A 206 -6.23 9.88 -8.05
CA ILE A 206 -4.94 9.68 -7.33
C ILE A 206 -4.31 11.07 -7.29
N LYS A 207 -3.92 11.61 -6.11
CA LYS A 207 -3.25 12.93 -5.99
C LYS A 207 -2.17 13.09 -7.07
N ARG A 208 -2.53 13.72 -8.18
CA ARG A 208 -1.62 14.17 -9.23
C ARG A 208 -1.09 15.54 -8.86
N ASP A 209 -1.93 16.33 -8.20
CA ASP A 209 -1.55 17.54 -7.53
C ASP A 209 -0.97 17.19 -6.17
N TRP A 210 0.36 17.14 -6.15
CA TRP A 210 1.11 17.40 -4.94
C TRP A 210 1.06 18.91 -4.76
N PRO A 211 0.20 19.45 -3.87
CA PRO A 211 0.24 20.88 -3.61
C PRO A 211 1.68 21.24 -3.28
N ARG A 212 2.15 22.33 -3.89
CA ARG A 212 3.50 22.84 -3.68
C ARG A 212 3.77 22.81 -2.17
N SER A 213 4.70 21.96 -1.75
CA SER A 213 4.95 21.78 -0.34
C SER A 213 5.40 23.12 0.24
N SER A 214 4.91 23.50 1.42
CA SER A 214 5.14 24.83 2.01
C SER A 214 6.63 25.23 2.06
N PHE A 215 7.54 24.25 2.17
CA PHE A 215 8.99 24.54 2.12
C PHE A 215 9.45 25.13 0.78
N VAL A 216 8.75 24.90 -0.33
CA VAL A 216 9.08 25.46 -1.64
C VAL A 216 8.71 26.94 -1.71
N ASP A 217 7.82 27.41 -0.83
CA ASP A 217 7.47 28.83 -0.68
C ASP A 217 8.42 29.55 0.28
N VAL A 218 8.95 28.82 1.27
CA VAL A 218 9.95 29.31 2.23
C VAL A 218 11.36 29.32 1.63
N LEU A 219 11.79 28.22 1.00
CA LEU A 219 13.11 28.06 0.41
C LEU A 219 13.09 28.53 -1.05
N ARG A 220 13.48 29.79 -1.26
CA ARG A 220 13.52 30.39 -2.60
C ARG A 220 14.73 29.89 -3.42
N ASN A 221 15.83 29.55 -2.74
CA ASN A 221 17.05 29.05 -3.36
C ASN A 221 16.84 27.64 -3.95
N LYS A 222 17.32 27.42 -5.18
CA LYS A 222 17.24 26.14 -5.88
C LYS A 222 18.10 25.05 -5.21
N LEU A 223 19.29 25.41 -4.71
CA LEU A 223 20.19 24.50 -4.03
C LEU A 223 19.58 24.00 -2.72
N GLU A 224 19.04 24.90 -1.90
CA GLU A 224 18.37 24.55 -0.64
C GLU A 224 17.14 23.66 -0.87
N ARG A 225 16.31 23.98 -1.87
CA ARG A 225 15.17 23.12 -2.26
C ARG A 225 15.61 21.73 -2.70
N SER A 226 16.69 21.65 -3.49
CA SER A 226 17.24 20.37 -3.93
C SER A 226 17.80 19.57 -2.75
N SER A 227 18.50 20.20 -1.82
CA SER A 227 19.06 19.56 -0.64
C SER A 227 17.97 19.04 0.29
N LEU A 228 16.95 19.86 0.59
CA LEU A 228 15.83 19.43 1.43
C LEU A 228 14.99 18.33 0.76
N CYS A 229 14.80 18.39 -0.56
CA CYS A 229 14.11 17.33 -1.30
C CYS A 229 14.88 16.00 -1.22
N LYS A 230 16.20 16.03 -1.40
CA LYS A 230 17.05 14.84 -1.22
C LYS A 230 16.98 14.28 0.20
N LEU A 231 16.95 15.15 1.21
CA LEU A 231 16.81 14.75 2.61
C LEU A 231 15.44 14.08 2.88
N ARG A 232 14.34 14.67 2.40
CA ARG A 232 12.98 14.12 2.59
C ARG A 232 12.75 12.80 1.86
N LEU A 233 13.46 12.59 0.75
CA LEU A 233 13.37 11.38 -0.05
C LEU A 233 14.41 10.33 0.34
N SER A 234 15.25 10.60 1.35
CA SER A 234 16.46 9.83 1.70
C SER A 234 17.29 9.49 0.46
N ALA A 235 17.33 10.42 -0.50
CA ALA A 235 18.03 10.31 -1.78
C ALA A 235 19.36 11.08 -1.75
N HIS A 236 20.00 11.09 -0.58
CA HIS A 236 21.26 11.77 -0.33
C HIS A 236 22.45 10.83 -0.42
N ASN A 237 23.63 11.42 -0.46
CA ASN A 237 24.89 10.72 -0.62
C ASN A 237 25.59 10.37 0.71
N LEU A 238 24.84 10.36 1.83
CA LEU A 238 25.35 9.98 3.15
C LEU A 238 25.76 8.50 3.18
N ALA A 239 26.72 8.17 4.04
CA ALA A 239 27.25 6.82 4.18
C ALA A 239 26.17 5.79 4.55
N ILE A 240 25.10 6.17 5.27
CA ILE A 240 24.00 5.26 5.59
C ILE A 240 23.32 4.70 4.34
N GLU A 241 23.09 5.54 3.32
CA GLU A 241 22.41 5.16 2.07
C GLU A 241 23.39 4.55 1.07
N LYS A 242 24.58 5.12 0.90
CA LYS A 242 25.61 4.53 0.02
C LYS A 242 26.05 3.15 0.51
N GLY A 243 26.32 3.02 1.81
CA GLY A 243 26.74 1.77 2.42
C GLY A 243 25.68 0.68 2.34
N ARG A 244 24.40 1.06 2.34
CA ARG A 244 23.28 0.14 2.07
C ARG A 244 23.39 -0.49 0.67
N HIS A 245 23.72 0.29 -0.35
CA HIS A 245 23.89 -0.21 -1.72
C HIS A 245 25.18 -1.03 -1.91
N LEU A 246 26.17 -0.81 -1.06
CA LEU A 246 27.45 -1.52 -1.05
C LEU A 246 27.46 -2.75 -0.13
N GLY A 247 26.37 -3.04 0.59
CA GLY A 247 26.28 -4.18 1.50
C GLY A 247 27.07 -4.04 2.80
N LEU A 248 27.50 -2.83 3.17
CA LEU A 248 28.27 -2.59 4.39
C LEU A 248 27.37 -2.74 5.64
N PRO A 249 27.84 -3.34 6.74
CA PRO A 249 27.16 -3.32 8.04
C PRO A 249 26.86 -1.89 8.53
N THR A 250 25.72 -1.66 9.20
CA THR A 250 25.28 -0.31 9.61
C THR A 250 26.32 0.44 10.46
N ASN A 251 27.01 -0.26 11.35
CA ASN A 251 28.07 0.27 12.21
C ASN A 251 29.33 0.72 11.46
N GLU A 252 29.49 0.33 10.19
CA GLU A 252 30.62 0.72 9.34
C GLU A 252 30.27 1.90 8.41
N ARG A 253 29.02 2.36 8.41
CA ARG A 253 28.52 3.45 7.56
C ARG A 253 28.71 4.80 8.24
N VAL A 254 29.93 5.09 8.64
CA VAL A 254 30.29 6.24 9.47
C VAL A 254 30.47 7.53 8.66
N CYS A 255 30.27 8.66 9.33
CA CYS A 255 30.47 9.99 8.75
C CYS A 255 31.93 10.21 8.42
N ASN A 256 32.21 10.53 7.16
CA ASN A 256 33.57 10.82 6.68
C ASN A 256 33.98 12.28 6.92
N VAL A 257 33.06 13.09 7.43
CA VAL A 257 33.20 14.54 7.55
C VAL A 257 33.50 14.94 9.00
N CYS A 258 32.79 14.39 9.97
CA CYS A 258 33.06 14.63 11.38
C CYS A 258 34.00 13.53 11.93
N LYS A 259 34.74 13.83 12.99
CA LYS A 259 35.67 12.88 13.64
C LYS A 259 34.99 12.04 14.74
N SER A 260 33.66 11.99 14.79
CA SER A 260 32.94 11.31 15.89
C SER A 260 32.92 9.79 15.74
N GLY A 261 33.13 9.25 14.53
CA GLY A 261 32.99 7.81 14.25
C GLY A 261 31.53 7.32 14.31
N GLU A 262 30.57 8.24 14.32
CA GLU A 262 29.14 7.92 14.31
C GLU A 262 28.63 7.62 12.89
N VAL A 263 27.53 6.87 12.80
CA VAL A 263 26.85 6.55 11.54
C VAL A 263 26.35 7.82 10.86
N GLU A 264 26.63 7.98 9.57
CA GLU A 264 26.21 9.16 8.79
C GLU A 264 24.77 9.02 8.32
N ASP A 265 23.83 9.22 9.23
CA ASP A 265 22.40 9.32 8.93
C ASP A 265 21.90 10.77 8.83
N GLU A 266 20.63 10.95 8.46
CA GLU A 266 20.02 12.27 8.29
C GLU A 266 20.08 13.14 9.55
N ASN A 267 19.97 12.54 10.73
CA ASN A 267 20.03 13.27 12.00
C ASN A 267 21.46 13.68 12.30
N HIS A 268 22.40 12.76 12.11
CA HIS A 268 23.82 13.03 12.28
C HIS A 268 24.30 14.12 11.31
N PHE A 269 23.84 14.07 10.07
CA PHE A 269 24.12 15.10 9.07
C PHE A 269 23.57 16.48 9.47
N LEU A 270 22.32 16.55 9.93
CA LEU A 270 21.68 17.82 10.30
C LEU A 270 22.24 18.46 11.57
N LEU A 271 22.58 17.64 12.57
CA LEU A 271 22.92 18.10 13.91
C LEU A 271 24.44 18.24 14.15
N PHE A 272 25.25 17.42 13.48
CA PHE A 272 26.66 17.26 13.83
C PHE A 272 27.63 17.39 12.64
N SER A 273 27.15 17.21 11.40
CA SER A 273 27.96 17.41 10.19
C SER A 273 27.81 18.85 9.65
N GLN A 274 28.06 19.85 10.49
CA GLN A 274 28.26 21.22 10.01
C GLN A 274 29.75 21.41 9.68
N VAL A 275 30.07 21.39 8.40
CA VAL A 275 31.28 22.04 7.85
C VAL A 275 30.88 23.41 7.34
#